data_AF-A0AAW1KKY4-F1
#
_entry.id   AF-A0AAW1KKY4-F1
#
_cell.length_a   1.000
_cell.length_b   1.000
_cell.length_c   1.000
_cell.angle_alpha   90.00
_cell.angle_beta   90.00
_cell.angle_gamma   90.00
#
_symmetry.space_group_name_H-M   'P 1'
#
loop_
_entity.id
_entity.type
_entity.pdbx_description
1 polymer ?
#
loop_
_entity_poly.entity_id
_entity_poly.type
_entity_poly.pdbx_seq_one_letter_code
_entity_poly.pdbx_strand_id
1 'polypeptide(L)' 'MSCMLNSFEELQKAFMKAAPVIAKEENGQTLRFYMRCLIEMEDFVNEMWEDRKGRKNMSKNNSKSLSSMRQKLRKYLKDF' A
#
# COMPACT_ATOMS: atom_id res chain seq x y z
N MET A 1 -2.43 11.39 4.26
CA MET A 1 -2.79 10.42 3.18
C MET A 1 -2.01 10.67 1.90
N SER A 2 -1.83 11.92 1.43
CA SER A 2 -1.08 12.18 0.18
C SER A 2 0.36 11.64 0.20
N CYS A 3 1.11 11.85 1.29
CA CYS A 3 2.47 11.32 1.39
C CYS A 3 2.51 9.78 1.39
N MET A 4 1.57 9.14 2.09
CA MET A 4 1.49 7.69 2.17
C MET A 4 1.19 7.05 0.81
N LEU A 5 0.32 7.67 0.00
CA LEU A 5 0.07 7.22 -1.37
C LEU A 5 1.37 7.27 -2.21
N ASN A 6 2.14 8.35 -2.12
CA ASN A 6 3.40 8.48 -2.85
C ASN A 6 4.41 7.42 -2.38
N SER A 7 4.56 7.22 -1.07
CA SER A 7 5.45 6.20 -0.51
C SER A 7 5.04 4.78 -0.93
N PHE A 8 3.74 4.48 -1.04
CA PHE A 8 3.26 3.20 -1.56
C PHE A 8 3.65 2.99 -3.03
N GLU A 9 3.56 4.02 -3.86
CA GLU A 9 3.98 3.95 -5.27
C GLU A 9 5.50 3.79 -5.41
N GLU A 10 6.28 4.45 -4.55
CA GLU A 10 7.72 4.28 -4.48
C GLU A 10 8.11 2.87 -4.02
N LEU A 11 7.40 2.33 -3.02
CA LEU A 11 7.59 0.96 -2.52
C LEU A 11 7.36 -0.07 -3.64
N GLN A 12 6.31 0.08 -4.45
CA GLN A 12 6.06 -0.80 -5.60
C GLN A 12 7.20 -0.73 -6.62
N LYS A 13 7.68 0.48 -6.94
CA LYS A 13 8.81 0.66 -7.87
C LYS A 13 10.08 0.01 -7.33
N ALA A 14 10.33 0.13 -6.03
CA ALA A 14 11.48 -0.51 -5.38
C ALA A 14 11.36 -2.04 -5.42
N PHE A 15 10.18 -2.60 -5.15
CA PHE A 15 9.93 -4.04 -5.22
C PHE A 15 10.17 -4.59 -6.64
N MET A 16 9.68 -3.90 -7.67
CA MET A 16 9.90 -4.29 -9.07
C MET A 16 11.39 -4.31 -9.44
N LYS A 17 12.19 -3.38 -8.92
CA LYS A 17 13.64 -3.36 -9.11
C LYS A 17 14.34 -4.51 -8.37
N ALA A 18 13.80 -4.92 -7.22
CA ALA A 18 14.33 -6.03 -6.42
C ALA A 18 13.91 -7.41 -6.94
N ALA A 19 12.88 -7.50 -7.79
CA ALA A 19 12.35 -8.76 -8.31
C ALA A 19 13.40 -9.74 -8.88
N PRO A 20 14.42 -9.32 -9.65
CA PRO A 20 15.46 -10.23 -10.13
C PRO A 20 16.31 -10.84 -9.01
N VAL A 21 16.56 -10.07 -7.94
CA VAL A 21 17.32 -10.55 -6.77
C VAL A 21 16.48 -11.53 -5.97
N ILE A 22 15.21 -11.19 -5.71
CA ILE A 22 14.25 -12.08 -5.02
C ILE A 22 14.08 -13.40 -5.79
N ALA A 23 13.96 -13.35 -7.11
CA ALA A 23 13.87 -14.54 -7.95
C ALA A 23 15.10 -15.45 -7.83
N LYS A 24 16.29 -14.87 -7.67
CA LYS A 24 17.55 -15.60 -7.60
C LYS A 24 17.87 -16.12 -6.19
N GLU A 25 17.70 -15.29 -5.17
CA GLU A 25 18.17 -15.55 -3.81
C GLU A 25 17.10 -16.19 -2.92
N GLU A 26 15.83 -15.87 -3.17
CA GLU A 26 14.70 -16.29 -2.33
C GLU A 26 13.78 -17.28 -3.07
N ASN A 27 14.26 -17.89 -4.17
CA ASN A 27 13.47 -18.76 -5.06
C ASN A 27 12.16 -18.11 -5.55
N GLY A 28 12.14 -16.78 -5.69
CA GLY A 28 10.94 -16.03 -6.08
C GLY A 28 9.93 -15.84 -4.96
N GLN A 29 10.23 -16.24 -3.73
CA GLN A 29 9.36 -16.02 -2.58
C GLN A 29 9.40 -14.55 -2.14
N THR A 30 8.23 -13.96 -1.98
CA THR A 30 8.13 -12.60 -1.44
C THR A 30 8.60 -12.58 0.02
N LEU A 31 9.49 -11.63 0.33
CA LEU A 31 10.06 -11.46 1.66
C LEU A 31 8.97 -11.16 2.71
N ARG A 32 9.04 -11.84 3.86
CA ARG A 32 8.01 -11.74 4.92
C ARG A 32 7.78 -10.30 5.40
N PHE A 33 8.84 -9.48 5.50
CA PHE A 33 8.68 -8.09 5.94
C PHE A 33 7.83 -7.29 4.96
N TYR A 34 7.98 -7.54 3.65
CA TYR A 34 7.23 -6.84 2.61
C TYR A 34 5.74 -7.15 2.72
N MET A 35 5.41 -8.44 2.87
CA MET A 35 4.04 -8.89 3.09
C MET A 35 3.43 -8.28 4.35
N ARG A 36 4.21 -8.23 5.46
CA ARG A 36 3.77 -7.60 6.70
C ARG A 36 3.46 -6.12 6.52
N CYS A 37 4.32 -5.37 5.83
CA CYS A 37 4.08 -3.96 5.53
C CYS A 37 2.80 -3.75 4.71
N LEU A 38 2.51 -4.65 3.76
CA LEU A 38 1.29 -4.58 2.95
C LEU A 38 0.03 -4.83 3.78
N ILE A 39 0.06 -5.81 4.68
CA ILE A 39 -1.06 -6.12 5.59
C ILE A 39 -1.31 -4.95 6.54
N GLU A 40 -0.27 -4.46 7.22
CA GLU A 40 -0.39 -3.31 8.15
C GLU A 40 -0.92 -2.06 7.43
N MET A 41 -0.56 -1.85 6.16
CA MET A 41 -1.08 -0.77 5.35
C MET A 41 -2.56 -0.99 4.97
N GLU A 42 -2.97 -2.21 4.65
CA GLU A 42 -4.37 -2.54 4.35
C GLU A 42 -5.28 -2.30 5.55
N ASP A 43 -4.88 -2.80 6.72
CA ASP A 43 -5.61 -2.62 7.97
C ASP A 43 -5.79 -1.13 8.29
N PHE A 44 -4.70 -0.35 8.22
CA PHE A 44 -4.76 1.09 8.42
C PHE A 44 -5.70 1.79 7.43
N VAL A 45 -5.62 1.45 6.13
CA VAL A 45 -6.48 2.07 5.11
C VAL A 45 -7.95 1.74 5.34
N ASN A 46 -8.25 0.52 5.74
CA ASN A 46 -9.62 0.10 6.05
C ASN A 46 -10.14 0.80 7.31
N GLU A 47 -9.35 0.89 8.38
CA GLU A 47 -9.72 1.63 9.60
C GLU A 47 -10.04 3.10 9.28
N MET A 48 -9.16 3.77 8.52
CA MET A 48 -9.38 5.16 8.09
C MET A 48 -10.58 5.31 7.15
N TRP A 49 -10.94 4.26 6.40
CA TRP A 49 -12.10 4.27 5.53
C TRP A 49 -13.42 4.16 6.30
N GLU A 50 -13.44 3.34 7.35
CA GLU A 50 -14.62 3.15 8.19
C GLU A 50 -14.89 4.35 9.12
N ASP A 51 -13.87 5.14 9.48
CA ASP A 51 -14.06 6.41 10.20
C ASP A 51 -14.70 7.51 9.31
N ARG A 52 -16.03 7.44 9.20
CA ARG A 52 -16.84 8.42 8.47
C ARG A 52 -16.70 9.86 9.02
N LYS A 53 -16.44 10.02 10.33
CA LYS A 53 -16.30 11.36 10.94
C LYS A 53 -14.93 11.94 10.60
N GLY A 54 -13.86 11.18 10.81
CA GLY A 54 -12.50 11.60 10.44
C GLY A 54 -12.38 11.90 8.96
N ARG A 55 -12.99 11.10 8.08
CA ARG A 55 -12.99 11.37 6.63
C ARG A 55 -13.63 12.71 6.24
N LYS A 56 -14.66 13.16 6.95
CA LYS A 56 -15.26 14.50 6.70
C LYS A 56 -14.33 15.64 7.10
N ASN A 57 -13.45 15.41 8.07
CA ASN A 57 -12.47 16.38 8.55
C ASN A 57 -11.15 16.37 7.77
N MET A 58 -10.99 15.46 6.81
CA MET A 58 -9.79 15.41 5.97
C MET A 58 -9.75 16.58 4.98
N SER A 59 -8.54 17.07 4.70
CA SER A 59 -8.34 17.97 3.57
C SER A 59 -8.76 17.31 2.25
N LYS A 60 -9.20 18.13 1.27
CA LYS A 60 -9.62 17.65 -0.06
C LYS A 60 -8.57 16.74 -0.70
N ASN A 61 -7.29 17.07 -0.54
CA ASN A 61 -6.20 16.26 -1.06
C ASN A 61 -6.13 14.90 -0.35
N ASN A 62 -6.15 14.89 0.99
CA ASN A 62 -6.08 13.64 1.75
C ASN A 62 -7.26 12.70 1.50
N SER A 63 -8.48 13.23 1.37
CA SER A 63 -9.68 12.43 1.07
C SER A 63 -9.59 11.74 -0.30
N LYS A 64 -9.11 12.47 -1.32
CA LYS A 64 -8.83 11.90 -2.65
C LYS A 64 -7.73 10.84 -2.59
N SER A 65 -6.62 11.13 -1.90
CA SER A 65 -5.50 10.19 -1.78
C SER A 65 -5.91 8.91 -1.06
N LEU A 66 -6.71 8.97 0.01
CA LEU A 66 -7.23 7.78 0.71
C LEU A 66 -8.04 6.89 -0.25
N SER A 67 -8.93 7.49 -1.04
CA SER A 67 -9.75 6.75 -2.01
C SER A 67 -8.90 6.07 -3.08
N SER A 68 -7.90 6.79 -3.62
CA SER A 68 -6.96 6.24 -4.61
C SER A 68 -6.10 5.13 -4.02
N MET A 69 -5.58 5.32 -2.80
CA MET A 69 -4.73 4.36 -2.11
C MET A 69 -5.47 3.06 -1.84
N ARG A 70 -6.71 3.12 -1.32
CA ARG A 70 -7.56 1.93 -1.11
C ARG A 70 -7.79 1.14 -2.39
N GLN A 71 -8.09 1.82 -3.49
CA GLN A 71 -8.30 1.15 -4.78
C GLN A 71 -7.01 0.48 -5.29
N LYS A 72 -5.88 1.19 -5.25
CA LYS A 72 -4.58 0.70 -5.73
C LYS A 72 -4.08 -0.46 -4.89
N LEU A 73 -4.12 -0.33 -3.56
CA LEU A 73 -3.68 -1.36 -2.62
C LEU A 73 -4.48 -2.64 -2.79
N ARG A 74 -5.81 -2.57 -2.81
CA ARG A 74 -6.68 -3.74 -3.05
C ARG A 74 -6.40 -4.43 -4.39
N LYS A 75 -6.03 -3.67 -5.43
CA LYS A 75 -5.66 -4.26 -6.73
C LYS A 75 -4.31 -4.98 -6.63
N TYR A 76 -3.33 -4.35 -5.99
CA TYR A 76 -1.97 -4.85 -5.85
C TYR A 76 -1.90 -6.12 -5.00
N LEU A 77 -2.67 -6.18 -3.91
CA LEU A 77 -2.71 -7.36 -3.02
C LEU A 77 -3.21 -8.64 -3.69
N LYS A 78 -3.89 -8.56 -4.84
CA LYS A 78 -4.35 -9.76 -5.57
C LYS A 78 -3.22 -10.53 -6.25
N ASP A 79 -2.06 -9.91 -6.38
CA ASP A 79 -0.89 -10.50 -7.03
C ASP A 79 -0.01 -11.28 -6.03
N PHE A 80 -0.42 -11.36 -4.75
CA PHE A 80 0.25 -12.05 -3.64
C PHE A 80 -0.68 -13.10 -3.00
#